data_AF-A0A2R4T4L0-F1
#
_entry.id   AF-A0A2R4T4L0-F1
#
_cell.length_a   1.000
_cell.length_b   1.000
_cell.length_c   1.000
_cell.angle_alpha   90.00
_cell.angle_beta   90.00
_cell.angle_gamma   90.00
#
_symmetry.space_group_name_H-M   'P 1'
#
loop_
_entity.id
_entity.type
_entity.pdbx_description
1 polymer ?
#
loop_
_entity_poly.entity_id
_entity_poly.type
_entity_poly.pdbx_seq_one_letter_code
_entity_poly.pdbx_strand_id
1 'polypeptide(L)' 'MSSKHQSVRDYIAARQAGDADRASQIAQEVAARFTTRTTDGSEAAEIAVASMTIPLGTSA' A
#
# COMPACT_ATOMS: atom_id res chain seq x y z
N MET A 1 -8.99 1.36 8.95
CA MET A 1 -8.94 2.12 7.68
C MET A 1 -9.67 1.29 6.63
N SER A 2 -10.80 1.75 6.08
CA SER A 2 -11.51 1.00 5.03
C SER A 2 -11.03 1.51 3.67
N SER A 3 -10.02 0.86 3.10
CA SER A 3 -9.54 1.21 1.76
C SER A 3 -10.49 0.65 0.69
N LYS A 4 -10.71 1.46 -0.35
CA LYS A 4 -11.50 1.06 -1.53
C LYS A 4 -10.79 0.01 -2.39
N HIS A 5 -9.47 -0.08 -2.29
CA HIS A 5 -8.64 -0.87 -3.20
C HIS A 5 -8.04 -2.09 -2.50
N GLN A 6 -8.07 -3.24 -3.17
CA GLN A 6 -7.52 -4.48 -2.60
C GLN A 6 -6.00 -4.39 -2.38
N SER A 7 -5.27 -3.77 -3.32
CA SER A 7 -3.83 -3.51 -3.25
C SER A 7 -3.43 -2.76 -1.97
N VAL A 8 -4.18 -1.73 -1.59
CA VAL A 8 -3.94 -0.96 -0.36
C VAL A 8 -4.20 -1.83 0.87
N ARG A 9 -5.25 -2.66 0.88
CA ARG A 9 -5.51 -3.60 1.99
C ARG A 9 -4.36 -4.60 2.14
N ASP A 10 -3.86 -5.13 1.03
CA ASP A 10 -2.73 -6.07 1.01
C ASP A 10 -1.44 -5.39 1.47
N TYR A 11 -1.22 -4.13 1.08
CA TYR A 11 -0.09 -3.32 1.55
C TYR A 11 -0.13 -3.11 3.06
N ILE A 12 -1.30 -2.77 3.61
CA ILE A 12 -1.53 -2.60 5.04
C ILE A 12 -1.26 -3.91 5.78
N ALA A 13 -1.77 -5.04 5.27
CA ALA A 13 -1.55 -6.34 5.87
C ALA A 13 -0.06 -6.74 5.87
N ALA A 14 0.65 -6.52 4.77
CA ALA A 14 2.09 -6.76 4.67
C ALA A 14 2.88 -5.89 5.66
N ARG A 15 2.53 -4.60 5.77
CA ARG A 15 3.11 -3.67 6.75
C ARG A 15 2.91 -4.16 8.19
N GLN A 16 1.70 -4.56 8.55
CA GLN A 16 1.36 -5.09 9.87
C GLN A 16 2.11 -6.39 10.18
N ALA A 17 2.24 -7.28 9.20
CA ALA A 17 2.99 -8.53 9.32
C ALA A 17 4.51 -8.31 9.39
N GLY A 18 5.01 -7.08 9.16
CA GLY A 18 6.45 -6.80 9.08
C GLY A 18 7.10 -7.28 7.78
N ASP A 19 6.30 -7.66 6.79
CA ASP A 19 6.77 -8.12 5.48
C ASP A 19 7.10 -6.91 4.58
N ALA A 20 8.33 -6.42 4.75
CA ALA A 20 8.83 -5.27 4.01
C ALA A 20 8.95 -5.54 2.51
N ASP A 21 9.31 -6.75 2.11
CA ASP A 21 9.46 -7.14 0.71
C ASP A 21 8.11 -7.11 0.00
N ARG A 22 7.09 -7.72 0.62
CA ARG A 22 5.73 -7.72 0.06
C ARG A 22 5.14 -6.31 0.03
N ALA A 23 5.34 -5.52 1.08
CA ALA A 23 4.89 -4.13 1.11
C ALA A 23 5.55 -3.30 -0.01
N SER A 24 6.85 -3.46 -0.23
CA SER A 24 7.59 -2.78 -1.30
C SER A 24 7.11 -3.21 -2.68
N GLN A 25 6.89 -4.51 -2.90
CA GLN A 25 6.37 -5.03 -4.17
C GLN A 25 5.02 -4.40 -4.52
N ILE A 26 4.09 -4.35 -3.57
CA ILE A 26 2.75 -3.78 -3.79
C ILE A 26 2.85 -2.27 -4.08
N ALA A 27 3.69 -1.54 -3.36
CA ALA A 27 3.92 -0.12 -3.62
C ALA A 27 4.48 0.12 -5.03
N GLN A 28 5.40 -0.72 -5.51
CA GLN A 28 5.93 -0.65 -6.88
C GLN A 28 4.87 -0.96 -7.94
N GLU A 29 4.03 -1.97 -7.73
CA GLU A 29 2.94 -2.30 -8.65
C GLU A 29 1.92 -1.16 -8.76
N VAL A 30 1.54 -0.54 -7.64
CA VAL A 30 0.63 0.62 -7.63
C VAL A 30 1.28 1.84 -8.27
N ALA A 31 2.56 2.09 -8.01
CA ALA A 31 3.31 3.17 -8.67
C ALA A 31 3.37 2.97 -10.18
N ALA A 32 3.64 1.74 -10.66
CA ALA A 32 3.66 1.43 -12.07
C ALA A 32 2.31 1.69 -12.75
N ARG A 33 1.19 1.26 -12.11
CA ARG A 33 -0.17 1.52 -12.61
C ARG A 33 -0.51 3.01 -12.64
N PHE A 34 -0.02 3.77 -11.65
CA PHE A 34 -0.17 5.22 -11.63
C PHE A 34 0.60 5.88 -12.77
N THR A 35 1.85 5.48 -13.00
CA THR A 35 2.68 5.98 -14.11
C THR A 35 2.05 5.70 -15.47
N THR A 36 1.39 4.55 -15.64
CA THR A 36 0.64 4.22 -16.87
C THR A 36 -0.76 4.83 -16.94
N ARG A 37 -1.13 5.70 -15.98
CA ARG A 37 -2.47 6.33 -15.83
C ARG A 37 -3.62 5.33 -15.83
N THR A 38 -3.38 4.12 -15.35
CA THR A 38 -4.38 3.04 -15.28
C THR A 38 -5.25 3.17 -14.02
N THR A 39 -4.91 4.10 -13.11
CA THR A 39 -5.67 4.40 -11.90
C THR A 39 -5.97 5.90 -11.83
N ASP A 40 -6.99 6.27 -11.06
CA ASP A 40 -7.33 7.67 -10.75
C ASP A 40 -6.38 8.34 -9.74
N GLY A 41 -5.31 7.65 -9.34
CA GLY A 41 -4.32 8.10 -8.36
C GLY A 41 -4.71 7.92 -6.90
N SER A 42 -5.95 7.50 -6.61
CA SER A 42 -6.40 7.29 -5.23
C SER A 42 -5.67 6.13 -4.54
N GLU A 43 -5.35 5.05 -5.25
CA GLU A 43 -4.52 3.94 -4.72
C GLU A 43 -3.15 4.41 -4.22
N ALA A 44 -2.46 5.24 -5.01
CA ALA A 44 -1.13 5.72 -4.68
C ALA A 44 -1.15 6.65 -3.45
N ALA A 45 -2.17 7.53 -3.37
CA ALA A 45 -2.37 8.39 -2.22
C ALA A 45 -2.67 7.58 -0.94
N GLU A 46 -3.49 6.53 -1.05
CA GLU A 46 -3.80 5.65 0.09
C GLU A 46 -2.59 4.85 0.56
N ILE A 47 -1.75 4.33 -0.36
CA ILE A 47 -0.47 3.69 0.01
C ILE A 47 0.46 4.68 0.71
N ALA A 48 0.56 5.91 0.20
CA ALA A 48 1.39 6.94 0.83
C ALA A 48 0.95 7.21 2.27
N VAL A 49 -0.36 7.39 2.52
CA VAL A 49 -0.91 7.57 3.87
C VAL A 49 -0.65 6.34 4.75
N ALA A 50 -0.87 5.13 4.24
CA ALA A 50 -0.62 3.89 4.99
C ALA A 50 0.87 3.73 5.36
N SER A 51 1.79 4.18 4.48
CA SER A 51 3.24 4.16 4.73
C SER A 51 3.66 5.06 5.90
N MET A 52 2.91 6.11 6.18
CA MET A 52 3.18 7.05 7.27
C MET A 52 2.50 6.61 8.57
N THR A 53 1.37 5.92 8.48
CA THR A 53 0.47 5.67 9.63
C THR A 53 0.58 4.26 10.22
N ILE A 54 1.08 3.26 9.49
CA ILE A 54 1.07 1.86 9.93
C ILE A 54 2.49 1.29 9.97
N PRO A 55 3.35 1.56 10.97
CA PRO A 55 4.76 1.18 10.95
C PRO A 55 4.99 -0.30 10.58
N LEU A 56 6.13 -0.61 9.95
CA LEU A 56 6.49 -2.01 9.65
C LEU A 56 6.56 -2.83 10.93
N GLY A 57 5.90 -3.99 10.93
CA GLY A 57 5.87 -4.89 12.09
C GLY A 57 4.99 -4.38 13.23
N THR A 58 4.09 -3.43 12.97
CA THR A 58 3.05 -3.05 13.93
C THR A 58 2.05 -4.19 14.07
N SER A 59 2.42 -5.15 14.90
CA SER A 59 1.43 -6.02 15.55
C SER A 59 0.67 -5.15 16.55
N ALA A 60 -0.65 -5.12 16.41
CA ALA A 60 -1.53 -4.50 17.40
C ALA A 60 -1.31 -5.08 18.80
#